data_AF-A0A1J3DY32-F1
#
_entry.id   AF-A0A1J3DY32-F1
#
_cell.length_a   1.000
_cell.length_b   1.000
_cell.length_c   1.000
_cell.angle_alpha   90.00
_cell.angle_beta   90.00
_cell.angle_gamma   90.00
#
_symmetry.space_group_name_H-M   'P 1'
#
loop_
_entity.id
_entity.type
_entity.pdbx_description
1 polymer ?
#
loop_
_entity_poly.entity_id
_entity_poly.type
_entity_poly.pdbx_seq_one_letter_code
_entity_poly.pdbx_strand_id
1 'polypeptide(L)'
;KTCLRRSVDAYNSCCLGKQGGYVYWPNCIFRWDLYPFNGAFDLLTIVPPPTLTNKDGKTIQTGAIIGIVAATGIAISLLALGAAVCRRRKK
;
A
#
# COMPACT_ATOMS: atom_id res chain seq x y z
N LYS A 1 -9.62 10.88 -21.37
CA LYS A 1 -11.08 10.62 -21.39
C LYS A 1 -11.43 9.16 -21.08
N THR A 2 -10.94 8.16 -21.83
CA THR A 2 -11.30 6.74 -21.62
C THR A 2 -10.98 6.19 -20.23
N CYS A 3 -9.82 6.52 -19.65
CA CYS A 3 -9.50 6.06 -18.29
C CYS A 3 -10.54 6.52 -17.28
N LEU A 4 -10.77 7.83 -17.19
CA LEU A 4 -11.69 8.39 -16.20
C LEU A 4 -13.07 7.74 -16.27
N ARG A 5 -13.56 7.50 -17.49
CA ARG A 5 -14.84 6.82 -17.70
C ARG A 5 -14.84 5.40 -17.11
N ARG A 6 -13.80 4.61 -17.40
CA ARG A 6 -13.64 3.26 -16.83
C ARG A 6 -13.49 3.27 -15.30
N SER A 7 -12.78 4.25 -14.74
CA SER A 7 -12.63 4.37 -13.29
C SER A 7 -13.95 4.69 -12.60
N VAL A 8 -14.76 5.57 -13.19
CA VAL A 8 -16.11 5.88 -12.69
C VAL A 8 -17.03 4.67 -12.79
N ASP A 9 -16.99 3.92 -13.91
CA ASP A 9 -17.75 2.68 -14.06
C ASP A 9 -17.37 1.65 -12.98
N ALA A 10 -16.07 1.48 -12.72
CA ALA A 10 -15.56 0.60 -11.65
C ALA A 10 -16.03 1.06 -10.26
N TYR A 11 -15.90 2.36 -9.96
CA TYR A 11 -16.40 2.95 -8.72
C TYR A 11 -17.90 2.68 -8.51
N ASN A 12 -18.72 2.93 -9.54
CA ASN A 12 -20.17 2.69 -9.48
C ASN A 12 -20.50 1.22 -9.19
N SER A 13 -19.73 0.28 -9.75
CA SER A 13 -19.98 -1.16 -9.59
C SER A 13 -19.64 -1.71 -8.20
N CYS A 14 -18.59 -1.20 -7.54
CA CYS A 14 -18.05 -1.80 -6.32
C CYS A 14 -18.21 -0.96 -5.05
N CYS A 15 -18.22 0.36 -5.22
CA CYS A 15 -17.72 1.26 -4.18
C CYS A 15 -18.59 2.51 -4.01
N LEU A 16 -19.72 2.57 -4.72
CA LEU A 16 -20.72 3.60 -4.57
C LEU A 16 -21.17 3.69 -3.10
N GLY A 17 -21.18 4.91 -2.55
CA GLY A 17 -21.54 5.16 -1.16
C GLY A 17 -20.44 4.82 -0.14
N LYS A 18 -19.29 4.28 -0.54
CA LYS A 18 -18.14 4.12 0.37
C LYS A 18 -17.42 5.45 0.57
N GLN A 19 -17.09 5.74 1.83
CA GLN A 19 -16.25 6.87 2.18
C GLN A 19 -14.80 6.55 1.85
N GLY A 20 -14.23 7.29 0.90
CA GLY A 20 -12.81 7.19 0.56
C GLY A 20 -12.43 5.98 -0.29
N GLY A 21 -11.41 6.14 -1.13
CA GLY A 21 -10.79 5.07 -1.89
C GLY A 21 -10.15 5.54 -3.19
N TYR A 22 -9.62 4.58 -3.95
CA TYR A 22 -9.07 4.85 -5.27
C TYR A 22 -9.29 3.67 -6.23
N VAL A 23 -9.41 3.98 -7.51
CA VAL A 23 -9.23 3.03 -8.62
C VAL A 23 -7.90 3.36 -9.28
N TYR A 24 -7.01 2.37 -9.35
CA TYR A 24 -5.68 2.50 -9.95
C TYR A 24 -5.59 1.73 -11.25
N TRP A 25 -5.17 2.41 -12.32
CA TRP A 25 -4.85 1.84 -13.62
C TRP A 25 -3.41 2.22 -14.00
N PRO A 26 -2.75 1.48 -14.92
CA PRO A 26 -1.36 1.75 -15.30
C PRO A 26 -1.05 3.19 -15.71
N ASN A 27 -2.02 3.92 -16.27
CA ASN A 27 -1.84 5.27 -16.78
C ASN A 27 -2.61 6.34 -16.00
N CYS A 28 -3.30 5.98 -14.90
CA CYS A 28 -4.35 6.83 -14.36
C CYS A 28 -4.84 6.39 -12.98
N ILE A 29 -5.04 7.36 -12.10
CA ILE A 29 -5.61 7.16 -10.77
C ILE A 29 -6.89 7.98 -10.63
N PHE A 30 -7.91 7.37 -10.07
CA PHE A 30 -9.16 8.03 -9.70
C PHE A 30 -9.34 7.88 -8.20
N ARG A 31 -9.32 8.98 -7.45
CA ARG A 31 -9.46 9.00 -5.99
C ARG A 31 -10.76 9.69 -5.61
N TRP A 32 -11.48 9.13 -4.64
CA TRP A 32 -12.57 9.80 -3.94
C TRP A 32 -12.27 9.80 -2.44
N ASP A 33 -12.60 10.86 -1.74
CA ASP A 33 -12.39 11.02 -0.31
C ASP A 33 -13.32 12.11 0.22
N LEU A 34 -13.64 12.06 1.51
CA LEU A 34 -14.39 13.15 2.17
C LEU A 34 -13.45 14.30 2.56
N TYR A 35 -12.17 14.01 2.81
CA TYR A 35 -11.20 15.04 3.17
C TYR A 35 -10.56 15.63 1.91
N PRO A 36 -10.29 16.95 1.88
CA PRO A 36 -9.54 17.57 0.80
C PRO A 36 -8.17 16.90 0.64
N PHE A 37 -7.87 16.43 -0.57
CA PHE A 37 -6.61 15.77 -0.91
C PHE A 37 -5.87 16.46 -2.06
N ASN A 38 -6.47 17.49 -2.64
CA ASN A 38 -5.85 18.41 -3.58
C ASN A 38 -5.41 19.68 -2.84
N GLY A 39 -4.44 20.41 -3.40
CA GLY A 39 -4.02 21.70 -2.85
C GLY A 39 -3.16 21.65 -1.59
N ALA A 40 -2.59 20.50 -1.22
CA ALA A 40 -1.69 20.38 -0.07
C ALA A 40 -0.48 21.33 -0.12
N PHE A 41 -0.12 21.82 -1.31
CA PHE A 41 0.97 22.75 -1.54
C PHE A 41 0.52 24.18 -1.86
N ASP A 42 -0.80 24.43 -1.95
CA ASP A 42 -1.31 25.77 -2.25
C ASP A 42 -0.88 26.76 -1.14
N LEU A 43 -0.80 26.28 0.10
CA LEU A 43 -0.27 27.05 1.23
C LEU A 43 1.24 27.27 1.20
N LEU A 44 2.01 26.35 0.58
CA LEU A 44 3.47 26.50 0.43
C LEU A 44 3.85 27.53 -0.64
N THR A 45 2.90 27.94 -1.50
CA THR A 45 3.16 28.95 -2.52
C THR A 45 3.19 30.37 -1.92
N ILE A 46 2.60 30.54 -0.73
CA ILE A 46 2.54 31.81 0.02
C ILE A 46 3.77 32.01 0.93
N VAL A 47 4.43 30.91 1.32
CA VAL A 47 5.58 30.96 2.25
C VAL A 47 6.86 30.78 1.43
N PRO A 48 7.86 31.69 1.55
CA PRO A 48 9.17 31.46 0.93
C PRO A 48 9.71 30.09 1.35
N PRO A 49 10.39 29.36 0.46
CA PRO A 49 10.76 27.97 0.70
C PRO A 49 11.48 27.85 2.05
N PRO A 50 11.00 27.00 2.98
CA PRO A 50 11.71 26.77 4.22
C PRO A 50 13.11 26.24 3.89
N THR A 51 14.12 26.84 4.50
CA THR A 51 15.49 26.32 4.45
C THR A 51 15.45 24.85 4.88
N LEU A 52 15.88 23.98 3.96
CA LEU A 52 15.87 22.53 4.13
C LEU A 52 16.90 22.13 5.19
N THR A 53 16.60 22.30 6.47
CA THR A 53 17.35 21.62 7.53
C THR A 53 16.95 20.15 7.47
N ASN A 54 17.75 19.34 6.77
CA ASN A 54 17.68 17.89 6.81
C ASN A 54 17.75 17.45 8.28
N LYS A 55 16.59 17.15 8.87
CA LYS A 55 16.48 16.41 10.12
C LYS A 55 15.82 15.08 9.86
N ASP A 56 16.54 14.06 10.30
CA ASP A 56 16.13 12.67 10.47
C ASP A 56 15.88 11.86 9.20
N GLY A 57 17.00 11.48 8.57
CA GLY A 57 17.07 10.22 7.84
C GLY A 57 16.91 9.07 8.83
N LYS A 58 15.67 8.59 9.03
CA LYS A 58 15.43 7.31 9.71
C LYS A 58 15.92 6.19 8.81
N THR A 59 17.20 5.86 8.93
CA THR A 59 17.82 4.70 8.27
C THR A 59 17.10 3.45 8.74
N ILE A 60 16.26 2.89 7.89
CA ILE A 60 15.62 1.59 8.12
C ILE A 60 16.75 0.56 8.26
N GLN A 61 16.83 -0.07 9.43
CA GLN A 61 17.88 -1.02 9.79
C GLN A 61 17.73 -2.29 8.92
N THR A 62 18.49 -2.37 7.83
CA THR A 62 18.50 -3.47 6.85
C THR A 62 18.52 -4.87 7.50
N GLY A 63 19.16 -5.01 8.68
CA GLY A 63 19.18 -6.26 9.44
C GLY A 63 17.81 -6.74 9.93
N ALA A 64 16.87 -5.84 10.23
CA ALA A 64 15.54 -6.21 10.69
C ALA A 64 14.71 -6.88 9.58
N ILE A 65 14.88 -6.44 8.33
CA ILE A 65 14.18 -7.00 7.17
C ILE A 65 14.67 -8.44 6.91
N ILE A 66 15.99 -8.67 6.93
CA ILE A 66 16.58 -10.00 6.72
C ILE A 66 16.10 -10.98 7.79
N GLY A 67 16.04 -10.56 9.06
CA GLY A 67 15.56 -11.39 10.15
C GLY A 67 14.11 -11.85 9.98
N ILE A 68 13.21 -10.94 9.57
CA ILE A 68 11.78 -11.25 9.34
C ILE A 68 11.61 -12.24 8.19
N VAL A 69 12.33 -12.03 7.08
CA VAL A 69 12.25 -12.92 5.91
C VAL A 69 12.78 -14.33 6.24
N ALA A 70 13.88 -14.43 6.98
CA ALA A 70 14.41 -15.72 7.41
C ALA A 70 13.44 -16.46 8.36
N ALA A 71 12.89 -15.76 9.36
CA ALA A 71 11.97 -16.35 10.33
C ALA A 71 10.67 -16.86 9.68
N THR A 72 10.11 -16.09 8.75
CA THR A 72 8.89 -16.47 8.02
C THR A 72 9.12 -17.68 7.12
N GLY A 73 10.25 -17.73 6.39
CA GLY A 73 10.61 -18.89 5.56
C GLY A 73 10.74 -20.19 6.36
N ILE A 74 11.40 -20.14 7.53
CA ILE A 74 11.58 -21.30 8.41
C ILE A 74 10.23 -21.80 8.94
N ALA A 75 9.37 -20.88 9.42
CA ALA A 75 8.06 -21.23 9.95
C ALA A 75 7.17 -21.94 8.91
N ILE A 76 7.14 -21.43 7.67
CA ILE A 76 6.36 -22.02 6.57
C ILE A 76 6.90 -23.42 6.21
N SER A 77 8.22 -23.57 6.18
CA SER A 77 8.87 -24.84 5.87
C SER A 77 8.52 -25.92 6.91
N LEU A 78 8.57 -25.58 8.20
CA LEU A 78 8.20 -26.48 9.29
C LEU A 78 6.71 -26.85 9.25
N LEU A 79 5.82 -25.89 8.96
CA LEU A 79 4.39 -26.15 8.81
C LEU A 79 4.10 -27.09 7.64
N ALA A 80 4.76 -26.90 6.49
CA ALA A 80 4.61 -27.77 5.32
C ALA A 80 5.11 -29.19 5.59
N LEU A 81 6.30 -29.34 6.20
CA LEU A 81 6.84 -30.62 6.63
C LEU A 81 5.93 -31.33 7.64
N GLY A 82 5.47 -30.60 8.66
CA GLY A 82 4.53 -31.13 9.65
C GLY A 82 3.23 -31.59 9.02
N ALA A 83 2.63 -30.79 8.14
CA ALA A 83 1.42 -31.16 7.42
C ALA A 83 1.63 -32.38 6.51
N ALA A 84 2.75 -32.46 5.81
CA ALA A 84 3.07 -33.60 4.95
C ALA A 84 3.25 -34.90 5.75
N VAL A 85 3.98 -34.85 6.88
CA VAL A 85 4.17 -36.00 7.78
C VAL A 85 2.83 -36.42 8.41
N CYS A 86 2.04 -35.48 8.90
CA CYS A 86 0.71 -35.75 9.46
C CYS A 86 -0.22 -36.40 8.43
N ARG A 87 -0.19 -35.95 7.16
CA ARG A 87 -0.97 -36.57 6.07
C ARG A 87 -0.49 -37.98 5.74
N ARG A 88 0.84 -38.22 5.74
CA ARG A 88 1.41 -39.56 5.51
C ARG A 88 1.09 -40.55 6.62
N ARG A 89 0.89 -40.10 7.86
CA ARG A 89 0.51 -40.95 9.01
C ARG A 89 -0.98 -41.30 9.03
N LYS A 90 -1.84 -40.50 8.39
CA LYS A 90 -3.29 -40.73 8.30
C LYS A 90 -3.71 -41.62 7.11
N LYS A 91 -2.76 -42.01 6.26
CA LYS A 91 -2.96 -42.91 5.13
C LYS A 91 -2.36 -44.26 5.48
#